data_AF-A0A7Z7K883-F1
#
_entry.id   AF-A0A7Z7K883-F1
#
_cell.length_a   1.000
_cell.length_b   1.000
_cell.length_c   1.000
_cell.angle_alpha   90.00
_cell.angle_beta   90.00
_cell.angle_gamma   90.00
#
_symmetry.space_group_name_H-M   'P 1'
#
loop_
_entity.id
_entity.type
_entity.pdbx_description
1 polymer ?
#
loop_
_entity_poly.entity_id
_entity_poly.type
_entity_poly.pdbx_seq_one_letter_code
_entity_poly.pdbx_strand_id
1 'polypeptide(L)' 'MVVSLIRAYTLQNIFDLYDFIDENGETYGLTINLVNEVISGKTGFMKLLFDGAYQRSKRGIKSRAEE' A
#
# COMPACT_ATOMS: atom_id res chain seq x y z
N MET A 1 4.00 6.52 8.32
CA MET A 1 3.35 5.27 8.77
C MET A 1 2.60 4.57 7.63
N VAL A 2 1.53 5.13 7.06
CA VAL A 2 0.83 4.49 5.92
C VAL A 2 1.74 4.31 4.69
N VAL A 3 2.55 5.33 4.37
CA VAL A 3 3.53 5.29 3.26
C VAL A 3 4.55 4.16 3.42
N SER A 4 5.03 3.93 4.65
CA SER A 4 6.02 2.88 4.93
C SER A 4 5.41 1.49 4.78
N LEU A 5 4.14 1.30 5.14
CA LEU A 5 3.43 0.03 4.92
C LEU A 5 3.26 -0.26 3.43
N ILE A 6 2.78 0.72 2.66
CA ILE A 6 2.61 0.58 1.20
C ILE A 6 3.94 0.19 0.53
N ARG A 7 5.05 0.79 0.95
CA ARG A 7 6.38 0.49 0.40
C ARG A 7 6.95 -0.85 0.85
N ALA A 8 6.77 -1.22 2.13
CA ALA A 8 7.33 -2.44 2.68
C ALA A 8 6.63 -3.69 2.14
N TYR A 9 5.30 -3.63 2.01
CA TYR A 9 4.47 -4.75 1.56
C TYR A 9 4.08 -4.66 0.09
N THR A 10 4.53 -3.61 -0.62
CA THR A 10 4.20 -3.36 -2.05
C THR A 10 2.69 -3.40 -2.30
N LEU A 11 1.93 -2.72 -1.45
CA LEU A 11 0.46 -2.65 -1.54
C LEU A 11 0.10 -1.81 -2.78
N GLN A 12 -0.66 -2.38 -3.71
CA GLN A 12 -0.79 -1.84 -5.06
C GLN A 12 -2.03 -0.97 -5.23
N ASN A 13 -2.95 -0.99 -4.27
CA ASN A 13 -4.18 -0.23 -4.29
C ASN A 13 -4.76 -0.09 -2.87
N ILE A 14 -5.90 0.59 -2.77
CA ILE A 14 -6.55 0.88 -1.48
C ILE A 14 -7.15 -0.37 -0.81
N PHE A 15 -7.60 -1.36 -1.58
CA PHE A 15 -8.11 -2.62 -1.04
C PHE A 15 -7.00 -3.42 -0.39
N ASP A 16 -5.84 -3.58 -1.05
CA ASP A 16 -4.68 -4.25 -0.44
C ASP A 16 -4.27 -3.59 0.89
N LEU A 17 -4.41 -2.26 0.98
CA LEU A 17 -4.17 -1.54 2.22
C LEU A 17 -5.22 -1.83 3.29
N TYR A 18 -6.50 -1.91 2.94
CA TYR A 18 -7.53 -2.25 3.91
C TYR A 18 -7.41 -3.68 4.39
N ASP A 19 -7.20 -4.64 3.49
CA ASP A 19 -7.00 -6.05 3.84
C ASP A 19 -5.80 -6.19 4.81
N PHE A 20 -4.68 -5.49 4.52
CA PHE A 20 -3.52 -5.48 5.41
C PHE A 20 -3.85 -4.93 6.81
N ILE A 21 -4.70 -3.90 6.88
CA ILE A 21 -5.08 -3.24 8.13
C ILE A 21 -6.10 -4.08 8.90
N ASP A 22 -6.99 -4.79 8.24
CA ASP A 22 -7.90 -5.72 8.90
C ASP A 22 -7.14 -6.90 9.51
N GLU A 23 -6.08 -7.37 8.86
CA GLU A 23 -5.25 -8.48 9.35
C GLU A 23 -4.22 -8.07 10.41
N ASN A 24 -3.59 -6.90 10.25
CA ASN A 24 -2.39 -6.50 11.01
C ASN A 24 -2.54 -5.16 11.73
N GLY A 25 -3.67 -4.46 11.58
CA GLY A 25 -3.86 -3.08 12.04
C GLY A 25 -3.58 -2.89 13.52
N GLU A 26 -3.99 -3.83 14.38
CA GLU A 26 -3.74 -3.78 15.82
C GLU A 26 -2.24 -3.68 16.15
N THR A 27 -1.38 -4.42 15.43
CA THR A 27 0.08 -4.41 15.59
C THR A 27 0.69 -3.03 15.33
N TYR A 28 0.06 -2.26 14.44
CA TYR A 28 0.52 -0.93 14.04
C TYR A 28 -0.31 0.20 14.67
N GLY A 29 -1.27 -0.11 15.55
CA GLY A 29 -2.20 0.86 16.13
C GLY A 29 -3.09 1.55 15.09
N LEU A 30 -3.42 0.85 14.00
CA LEU A 30 -4.22 1.36 12.89
C LEU A 30 -5.57 0.68 12.81
N THR A 31 -6.59 1.46 12.48
CA THR A 31 -7.93 1.00 12.11
C THR A 31 -8.31 1.58 10.76
N ILE A 32 -9.28 0.99 10.06
CA ILE A 32 -9.77 1.49 8.77
C ILE A 32 -10.22 2.95 8.87
N ASN A 33 -10.93 3.31 9.95
CA ASN A 33 -11.39 4.68 10.18
C ASN A 33 -10.22 5.67 10.32
N LEU A 34 -9.17 5.28 11.05
CA LEU A 34 -7.98 6.11 11.20
C LEU A 34 -7.21 6.24 9.88
N VAL A 35 -7.14 5.16 9.09
CA VAL A 35 -6.54 5.21 7.74
C VAL A 35 -7.31 6.18 6.86
N ASN A 36 -8.64 6.12 6.84
CA ASN A 36 -9.50 7.05 6.10
C ASN A 36 -9.25 8.51 6.48
N GLU A 37 -9.13 8.81 7.77
CA GLU A 37 -8.80 10.14 8.25
C GLU A 37 -7.41 10.60 7.78
N VAL A 38 -6.40 9.72 7.89
CA VAL A 38 -5.02 10.02 7.51
C VAL A 38 -4.89 10.31 6.02
N ILE A 39 -5.58 9.53 5.16
CA ILE A 39 -5.52 9.70 3.71
C ILE A 39 -6.49 10.75 3.17
N SER A 40 -7.42 11.25 4.01
CA SER A 40 -8.32 12.33 3.65
C SER A 40 -7.53 13.57 3.17
N GLY A 41 -7.97 14.12 2.05
CA GLY A 41 -7.29 15.23 1.36
C GLY A 41 -5.96 14.88 0.65
N LYS A 42 -5.54 13.60 0.64
CA LYS A 42 -4.25 13.14 0.06
C LYS A 42 -4.42 12.11 -1.06
N THR A 43 -5.59 12.08 -1.71
CA THR A 43 -5.93 11.09 -2.75
C THR A 43 -4.91 11.06 -3.90
N GLY A 44 -4.47 12.22 -4.37
CA GLY A 44 -3.43 12.30 -5.42
C GLY A 44 -2.08 11.70 -4.98
N PHE A 45 -1.68 11.91 -3.73
CA PHE A 45 -0.46 11.32 -3.20
C PHE A 45 -0.57 9.80 -3.04
N MET A 46 -1.73 9.31 -2.57
CA MET A 46 -2.01 7.87 -2.49
C MET A 46 -1.95 7.20 -3.86
N LYS A 47 -2.48 7.84 -4.91
CA LYS A 47 -2.40 7.34 -6.28
C LYS A 47 -0.95 7.15 -6.74
N LEU A 48 -0.06 8.12 -6.45
CA LEU A 48 1.36 8.02 -6.79
C LEU A 48 2.06 6.86 -6.06
N LEU A 49 1.72 6.62 -4.78
CA LEU A 49 2.27 5.51 -4.02
C LEU A 49 1.85 4.16 -4.60
N PHE A 50 0.57 4.00 -4.90
CA PHE A 50 0.01 2.79 -5.50
C PHE A 50 0.56 2.52 -6.90
N ASP A 51 0.68 3.56 -7.74
CA ASP A 51 1.30 3.44 -9.06
C ASP A 51 2.77 2.98 -8.97
N GLY A 52 3.52 3.55 -8.03
CA GLY A 52 4.90 3.14 -7.77
C GLY A 52 5.00 1.68 -7.30
N ALA A 53 4.11 1.26 -6.39
CA ALA A 53 4.06 -0.12 -5.89
C ALA A 53 3.69 -1.11 -7.01
N TYR A 54 2.68 -0.79 -7.82
CA TYR A 54 2.25 -1.60 -8.96
C TYR A 54 3.35 -1.75 -10.03
N GLN A 55 4.05 -0.67 -10.37
CA GLN A 55 5.17 -0.75 -11.32
C GLN A 55 6.33 -1.58 -10.75
N ARG A 56 6.59 -1.47 -9.45
CA ARG A 56 7.64 -2.22 -8.77
C ARG A 56 7.34 -3.72 -8.73
N SER A 57 6.09 -4.12 -8.47
CA SER A 57 5.69 -5.54 -8.48
C SER A 57 5.86 -6.15 -9.88
N LYS A 58 5.48 -5.42 -10.93
CA LYS A 58 5.69 -5.84 -12.33
C LYS A 58 7.16 -5.98 -12.72
N ARG A 59 8.05 -5.12 -12.21
CA ARG A 59 9.48 -5.22 -12.49
C ARG A 59 10.07 -6.54 -11.95
N GLY A 60 9.65 -6.97 -10.76
CA GLY A 60 10.10 -8.25 -10.18
C GLY A 60 9.62 -9.49 -10.94
N ILE A 61 8.48 -9.40 -11.63
CA ILE A 61 7.97 -10.47 -12.50
C ILE A 61 8.79 -10.54 -13.79
N LYS A 62 9.13 -9.39 -14.40
CA LYS A 62 9.96 -9.35 -15.61
C LYS A 62 11.35 -9.93 -15.39
N SER A 63 12.01 -9.60 -14.29
CA SER A 63 13.36 -10.13 -14.02
C SER A 63 13.40 -11.64 -13.80
N ARG A 64 12.31 -12.24 -13.29
CA ARG A 64 12.19 -13.68 -13.07
C ARG A 64 11.76 -14.48 -14.31
N ALA A 65 11.21 -13.82 -15.32
CA ALA A 65 10.80 -14.45 -16.58
C ALA A 65 11.92 -14.46 -17.64
N GLU A 66 13.00 -13.71 -17.40
CA GLU A 66 14.20 -13.63 -18.25
C GLU A 66 15.38 -14.45 -17.69
N GLU A 67 15.19 -15.13 -16.55
CA GLU A 67 16.08 -16.16 -15.97
C GLU A 67 15.56 -17.57 -16.30
#